data_AF-A0A2T4V7S2-F1
#
_entry.id   AF-A0A2T4V7S2-F1
#
_cell.length_a   1.000
_cell.length_b   1.000
_cell.length_c   1.000
_cell.angle_alpha   90.00
_cell.angle_beta   90.00
_cell.angle_gamma   90.00
#
_symmetry.space_group_name_H-M   'P 1'
#
loop_
_entity.id
_entity.type
_entity.pdbx_description
1 polymer ?
#
loop_
_entity_poly.entity_id
_entity_poly.type
_entity_poly.pdbx_seq_one_letter_code
_entity_poly.pdbx_strand_id
1 'polypeptide(L)'
;MTSPTNPSAASNPEPGEQEPISGTRLGWLIGSDAEGHFLVDYDGNRAGPLTARRTITLKPEELRDAIATRRRAVLLFENGDPRLPLVVGMEQVQSPTPLTDAVLEASLPTPAPQQPMEAHVDGKQVVIEGKDEIVLQCGQASITLRRNGKVIIKGTYIETHSEGVNRIKGGSVHFN
;
A
#
# COMPACT_ATOMS: atom_id res chain seq x y z
N MET A 1 70.59 8.65 23.15
CA MET A 1 70.05 7.69 22.17
C MET A 1 68.59 8.09 21.92
N THR A 2 68.36 8.81 20.84
CA THR A 2 67.08 9.45 20.48
C THR A 2 66.36 8.60 19.42
N SER A 3 65.14 8.13 19.71
CA SER A 3 64.14 7.86 18.66
C SER A 3 63.62 9.19 18.12
N PRO A 4 63.15 9.29 16.86
CA PRO A 4 61.73 9.00 16.57
C PRO A 4 61.49 8.40 15.15
N THR A 5 60.53 7.47 15.01
CA THR A 5 59.19 7.71 14.42
C THR A 5 59.12 7.51 12.90
N ASN A 6 58.40 6.44 12.55
CA ASN A 6 57.88 6.08 11.25
C ASN A 6 56.87 7.12 10.75
N PRO A 7 57.01 7.73 9.55
CA PRO A 7 55.94 8.54 8.99
C PRO A 7 54.94 7.64 8.27
N SER A 8 53.76 7.57 8.88
CA SER A 8 52.51 7.11 8.27
C SER A 8 52.30 7.80 6.92
N ALA A 9 52.28 7.01 5.85
CA ALA A 9 51.85 7.46 4.55
C ALA A 9 50.33 7.70 4.61
N ALA A 10 49.95 8.97 4.60
CA ALA A 10 48.58 9.41 4.42
C ALA A 10 48.07 8.93 3.05
N SER A 11 47.15 7.96 3.06
CA SER A 11 46.35 7.62 1.90
C SER A 11 45.32 8.75 1.68
N ASN A 12 45.54 9.51 0.62
CA ASN A 12 44.60 10.50 0.11
C ASN A 12 43.31 9.77 -0.35
N PRO A 13 42.09 10.12 0.10
CA PRO A 13 40.88 9.46 -0.38
C PRO A 13 40.56 9.91 -1.81
N GLU A 14 40.22 8.94 -2.67
CA GLU A 14 39.86 9.18 -4.06
C GLU A 14 38.56 10.01 -4.19
N PRO A 15 38.44 10.90 -5.20
CA PRO A 15 37.25 11.70 -5.41
C PRO A 15 36.14 10.85 -6.04
N GLY A 16 35.40 10.10 -5.24
CA GLY A 16 34.25 9.32 -5.71
C GLY A 16 33.54 8.46 -4.66
N GLU A 17 34.21 8.11 -3.57
CA GLU A 17 33.61 7.28 -2.52
C GLU A 17 32.89 8.17 -1.51
N GLN A 18 31.55 8.16 -1.57
CA GLN A 18 30.75 8.69 -0.47
C GLN A 18 31.00 7.81 0.75
N GLU A 19 31.42 8.42 1.85
CA GLU A 19 31.71 7.74 3.11
C GLU A 19 30.49 6.92 3.56
N PRO A 20 30.67 5.65 3.99
CA PRO A 20 29.56 4.77 4.28
C PRO A 20 28.68 5.37 5.39
N ILE A 21 27.38 5.49 5.10
CA ILE A 21 26.42 6.09 6.04
C ILE A 21 25.98 4.97 7.00
N SER A 22 26.69 4.83 8.12
CA SER A 22 26.36 3.84 9.16
C SER A 22 25.16 4.21 10.04
N GLY A 23 24.50 5.35 9.80
CA GLY A 23 23.37 5.86 10.59
C GLY A 23 22.10 6.10 9.76
N THR A 24 21.00 6.45 10.43
CA THR A 24 19.79 6.91 9.75
C THR A 24 19.98 8.33 9.22
N ARG A 25 19.42 8.63 8.06
CA ARG A 25 19.42 9.99 7.49
C ARG A 25 18.02 10.42 7.13
N LEU A 26 17.75 11.72 7.26
CA LEU A 26 16.50 12.30 6.78
C LEU A 26 16.67 12.69 5.30
N GLY A 27 15.75 12.23 4.48
CA GLY A 27 15.61 12.63 3.09
C GLY A 27 14.18 13.10 2.80
N TRP A 28 13.83 13.21 1.53
CA TRP A 28 12.48 13.51 1.06
C TRP A 28 12.20 12.71 -0.21
N LEU A 29 10.92 12.45 -0.48
CA LEU A 29 10.53 11.87 -1.76
C LEU A 29 10.53 12.94 -2.84
N ILE A 30 11.10 12.60 -3.99
CA ILE A 30 11.06 13.41 -5.20
C ILE A 30 10.01 12.87 -6.18
N GLY A 31 9.71 11.57 -6.14
CA GLY A 31 8.76 10.98 -7.06
C GLY A 31 8.62 9.48 -6.91
N SER A 32 8.05 8.85 -7.93
CA SER A 32 8.10 7.40 -8.13
C SER A 32 8.51 7.08 -9.56
N ASP A 33 9.22 5.98 -9.77
CA ASP A 33 9.57 5.49 -11.12
C ASP A 33 8.35 4.85 -11.83
N ALA A 34 8.55 4.39 -13.06
CA ALA A 34 7.48 3.77 -13.86
C ALA A 34 7.00 2.43 -13.26
N GLU A 35 7.84 1.81 -12.44
CA GLU A 35 7.61 0.56 -11.71
C GLU A 35 6.98 0.81 -10.32
N GLY A 36 6.82 2.07 -9.91
CA GLY A 36 6.19 2.49 -8.65
C GLY A 36 7.10 2.46 -7.42
N HIS A 37 8.42 2.32 -7.59
CA HIS A 37 9.38 2.52 -6.52
C HIS A 37 9.55 4.00 -6.21
N PHE A 38 9.93 4.31 -4.96
CA PHE A 38 10.08 5.68 -4.52
C PHE A 38 11.43 6.23 -4.95
N LEU A 39 11.43 7.40 -5.57
CA LEU A 39 12.62 8.20 -5.79
C LEU A 39 12.79 9.12 -4.60
N VAL A 40 13.93 9.01 -3.92
CA VAL A 40 14.27 9.83 -2.76
C VAL A 40 15.53 10.62 -3.02
N ASP A 41 15.66 11.68 -2.24
CA ASP A 41 16.89 12.45 -2.17
C ASP A 41 17.12 12.88 -0.73
N TYR A 42 18.37 13.19 -0.40
CA TYR A 42 18.76 13.49 0.97
C TYR A 42 19.95 14.44 0.98
N ASP A 43 20.13 15.11 2.13
CA ASP A 43 21.21 16.08 2.26
C ASP A 43 22.59 15.39 2.23
N GLY A 44 23.46 15.88 1.36
CA GLY A 44 24.76 15.28 1.05
C GLY A 44 24.77 14.24 -0.06
N ASN A 45 23.63 13.99 -0.73
CA ASN A 45 23.60 13.13 -1.91
C ASN A 45 24.30 13.80 -3.11
N ARG A 46 25.35 13.16 -3.63
CA ARG A 46 26.07 13.61 -4.83
C ARG A 46 25.68 12.86 -6.11
N ALA A 47 24.80 11.85 -6.01
CA ALA A 47 24.42 10.96 -7.11
C ALA A 47 23.12 11.38 -7.82
N GLY A 48 22.39 12.37 -7.30
CA GLY A 48 21.06 12.75 -7.80
C GLY A 48 19.95 11.82 -7.26
N PRO A 49 18.70 11.94 -7.73
CA PRO A 49 17.57 11.17 -7.19
C PRO A 49 17.82 9.66 -7.24
N LEU A 50 17.74 8.99 -6.10
CA LEU A 50 18.01 7.57 -5.98
C LEU A 50 16.71 6.80 -5.80
N THR A 51 16.58 5.67 -6.52
CA THR A 51 15.49 4.73 -6.29
C THR A 51 15.68 4.05 -4.94
N ALA A 52 14.75 4.28 -4.04
CA ALA A 52 14.72 3.70 -2.72
C ALA A 52 13.80 2.48 -2.65
N ARG A 53 14.27 1.47 -1.92
CA ARG A 53 13.39 0.40 -1.43
C ARG A 53 12.50 0.99 -0.33
N ARG A 54 11.36 0.38 -0.07
CA ARG A 54 10.43 0.81 0.99
C ARG A 54 10.01 -0.35 1.85
N THR A 55 9.92 -0.13 3.17
CA THR A 55 9.24 -1.06 4.10
C THR A 55 7.85 -0.57 4.48
N ILE A 56 7.47 0.61 4.02
CA ILE A 56 6.17 1.24 4.28
C ILE A 56 5.27 1.17 3.04
N THR A 57 3.96 1.16 3.28
CA THR A 57 2.95 1.33 2.22
C THR A 57 2.36 2.73 2.34
N LEU A 58 2.37 3.48 1.24
CA LEU A 58 1.68 4.77 1.14
C LEU A 58 0.54 4.64 0.14
N LYS A 59 -0.62 5.21 0.48
CA LYS A 59 -1.72 5.33 -0.49
C LYS A 59 -1.31 6.28 -1.63
N PRO A 60 -1.90 6.16 -2.83
CA PRO A 60 -1.57 7.06 -3.95
C PRO A 60 -1.74 8.55 -3.63
N GLU A 61 -2.71 8.89 -2.79
CA GLU A 61 -2.96 10.28 -2.35
C GLU A 61 -1.86 10.78 -1.40
N GLU A 62 -1.51 9.98 -0.40
CA GLU A 62 -0.44 10.27 0.56
C GLU A 62 0.93 10.39 -0.13
N LEU A 63 1.18 9.58 -1.17
CA LEU A 63 2.38 9.66 -1.97
C LEU A 63 2.47 10.99 -2.71
N ARG A 64 1.38 11.43 -3.36
CA ARG A 64 1.34 12.72 -4.07
C ARG A 64 1.56 13.88 -3.12
N ASP A 65 0.92 13.84 -1.96
CA ASP A 65 1.10 14.86 -0.92
C ASP A 65 2.55 14.89 -0.42
N ALA A 66 3.12 13.72 -0.09
CA ALA A 66 4.51 13.60 0.35
C ALA A 66 5.52 14.15 -0.67
N ILE A 67 5.28 13.95 -1.97
CA ILE A 67 6.11 14.51 -3.04
C ILE A 67 5.91 16.03 -3.14
N ALA A 68 4.66 16.50 -3.14
CA ALA A 68 4.33 17.92 -3.28
C ALA A 68 4.88 18.77 -2.13
N THR A 69 4.81 18.26 -0.90
CA THR A 69 5.29 18.96 0.30
C THR A 69 6.75 18.65 0.63
N ARG A 70 7.44 17.83 -0.20
CA ARG A 70 8.79 17.28 0.10
C ARG A 70 8.89 16.75 1.53
N ARG A 71 7.91 15.95 1.90
CA ARG A 71 7.78 15.41 3.25
C ARG A 71 9.01 14.61 3.63
N ARG A 72 9.50 14.82 4.86
CA ARG A 72 10.71 14.15 5.32
C ARG A 72 10.46 12.66 5.45
N ALA A 73 11.39 11.88 4.90
CA ALA A 73 11.45 10.44 4.98
C ALA A 73 12.67 10.05 5.82
N VAL A 74 12.52 9.03 6.66
CA VAL A 74 13.64 8.40 7.35
C VAL A 74 14.21 7.35 6.39
N LEU A 75 15.46 7.59 5.96
CA LEU A 75 16.22 6.72 5.11
C LEU A 75 17.24 5.93 5.94
N LEU A 76 17.29 4.64 5.69
CA LEU A 76 18.38 3.77 6.07
C LEU A 76 19.15 3.37 4.81
N PHE A 77 20.44 3.07 4.93
CA PHE A 77 21.25 2.66 3.79
C PHE A 77 21.67 1.20 3.95
N GLU A 78 21.37 0.37 2.96
CA GLU A 78 21.71 -1.05 3.02
C GLU A 78 23.24 -1.23 3.07
N ASN A 79 23.74 -1.93 4.09
CA ASN A 79 25.17 -2.10 4.37
C ASN A 79 25.96 -0.78 4.51
N GLY A 80 25.27 0.33 4.76
CA GLY A 80 25.84 1.67 4.78
C GLY A 80 26.16 2.25 3.39
N ASP A 81 25.72 1.62 2.30
CA ASP A 81 25.90 2.11 0.94
C ASP A 81 24.97 3.30 0.65
N PRO A 82 25.50 4.52 0.44
CA PRO A 82 24.72 5.73 0.17
C PRO A 82 23.86 5.66 -1.11
N ARG A 83 24.13 4.70 -2.01
CA ARG A 83 23.41 4.47 -3.27
C ARG A 83 22.18 3.59 -3.12
N LEU A 84 22.02 2.90 -1.98
CA LEU A 84 20.93 1.97 -1.72
C LEU A 84 20.06 2.45 -0.54
N PRO A 85 19.29 3.55 -0.73
CA PRO A 85 18.40 4.02 0.32
C PRO A 85 17.18 3.09 0.50
N LEU A 86 16.78 2.94 1.75
CA LEU A 86 15.61 2.21 2.22
C LEU A 86 14.74 3.18 3.04
N VAL A 87 13.54 3.45 2.55
CA VAL A 87 12.54 4.22 3.29
C VAL A 87 11.94 3.35 4.38
N VAL A 88 12.30 3.65 5.63
CA VAL A 88 11.80 2.93 6.82
C VAL A 88 10.61 3.64 7.47
N GLY A 89 10.43 4.94 7.21
CA GLY A 89 9.33 5.71 7.76
C GLY A 89 9.20 7.09 7.10
N MET A 90 8.05 7.73 7.32
CA MET A 90 7.78 9.11 6.93
C MET A 90 7.55 9.94 8.19
N GLU A 91 8.05 11.17 8.21
CA GLU A 91 7.75 12.12 9.27
C GLU A 91 6.23 12.31 9.34
N GLN A 92 5.65 12.18 10.53
CA GLN A 92 4.23 12.45 10.71
C GLN A 92 4.03 13.96 10.68
N VAL A 93 3.53 14.48 9.56
CA VAL A 93 3.03 15.85 9.51
C VAL A 93 1.76 15.84 10.34
N GLN A 94 1.85 16.34 11.57
CA GLN A 94 0.67 16.66 12.34
C GLN A 94 -0.06 17.74 11.55
N SER A 95 -1.27 17.43 11.10
CA SER A 95 -2.08 18.46 10.48
C SER A 95 -2.32 19.59 11.47
N PRO A 96 -2.32 20.86 11.03
CA PRO A 96 -2.56 22.00 11.90
C PRO A 96 -3.98 22.01 12.50
N THR A 97 -4.85 21.12 12.03
CA THR A 97 -6.23 20.95 12.48
C THR A 97 -6.56 19.47 12.70
N PRO A 98 -5.98 18.81 13.71
CA PRO A 98 -6.18 17.37 13.93
C PRO A 98 -7.64 17.05 14.28
N LEU A 99 -8.35 17.99 14.92
CA LEU A 99 -9.79 17.86 15.20
C LEU A 99 -10.63 18.02 13.93
N THR A 100 -10.29 18.96 13.05
CA THR A 100 -11.05 19.17 11.80
C THR A 100 -10.82 18.03 10.83
N ASP A 101 -9.61 17.48 10.76
CA ASP A 101 -9.31 16.29 9.97
C ASP A 101 -9.97 15.04 10.55
N ALA A 102 -9.97 14.84 11.87
CA ALA A 102 -10.72 13.74 12.48
C ALA A 102 -12.24 13.85 12.21
N VAL A 103 -12.77 15.08 12.20
CA VAL A 103 -14.18 15.33 11.85
C VAL A 103 -14.43 15.18 10.34
N LEU A 104 -13.50 15.57 9.47
CA LEU A 104 -13.57 15.32 8.03
C LEU A 104 -13.45 13.82 7.71
N GLU A 105 -12.55 13.09 8.34
CA GLU A 105 -12.41 11.62 8.24
C GLU A 105 -13.66 10.89 8.78
N ALA A 106 -14.32 11.45 9.79
CA ALA A 106 -15.60 10.96 10.29
C ALA A 106 -16.79 11.35 9.39
N SER A 107 -16.64 12.38 8.56
CA SER A 107 -17.69 12.90 7.66
C SER A 107 -17.56 12.42 6.21
N LEU A 108 -16.35 12.03 5.80
CA LEU A 108 -16.13 11.14 4.68
C LEU A 108 -16.81 9.82 5.05
N PRO A 109 -17.49 9.12 4.13
CA PRO A 109 -17.90 7.76 4.37
C PRO A 109 -16.62 6.98 4.68
N THR A 110 -16.35 6.73 5.95
CA THR A 110 -15.33 5.82 6.41
C THR A 110 -15.54 4.56 5.57
N PRO A 111 -14.55 4.05 4.81
CA PRO A 111 -14.69 2.71 4.29
C PRO A 111 -14.96 1.88 5.53
N ALA A 112 -16.19 1.38 5.66
CA ALA A 112 -16.57 0.54 6.77
C ALA A 112 -15.42 -0.45 6.96
N PRO A 113 -14.95 -0.70 8.21
CA PRO A 113 -13.85 -1.62 8.45
C PRO A 113 -14.12 -2.83 7.57
N GLN A 114 -13.29 -3.01 6.53
CA GLN A 114 -13.43 -4.13 5.63
C GLN A 114 -13.13 -5.31 6.52
N GLN A 115 -14.19 -5.87 7.11
CA GLN A 115 -14.10 -7.13 7.82
C GLN A 115 -13.40 -8.04 6.83
N PRO A 116 -12.27 -8.66 7.23
CA PRO A 116 -11.51 -9.48 6.32
C PRO A 116 -12.49 -10.44 5.63
N MET A 117 -12.58 -10.32 4.31
CA MET A 117 -13.43 -11.18 3.50
C MET A 117 -12.69 -12.51 3.44
N GLU A 118 -12.90 -13.35 4.45
CA GLU A 118 -12.28 -14.66 4.54
C GLU A 118 -12.98 -15.59 3.54
N ALA A 119 -12.28 -15.93 2.47
CA ALA A 119 -12.65 -17.01 1.58
C ALA A 119 -11.81 -18.24 1.97
N HIS A 120 -12.43 -19.25 2.55
CA HIS A 120 -11.75 -20.52 2.81
C HIS A 120 -11.74 -21.33 1.51
N VAL A 121 -10.55 -21.64 0.99
CA VAL A 121 -10.35 -22.47 -0.20
C VAL A 121 -9.58 -23.71 0.21
N ASP A 122 -10.28 -24.83 0.37
CA ASP A 122 -9.69 -26.11 0.79
C ASP A 122 -9.19 -26.97 -0.41
N GLY A 123 -9.17 -26.38 -1.61
CA GLY A 123 -8.84 -27.05 -2.88
C GLY A 123 -9.96 -27.89 -3.48
N LYS A 124 -11.12 -28.02 -2.82
CA LYS A 124 -12.33 -28.73 -3.29
C LYS A 124 -13.58 -27.86 -3.27
N GLN A 125 -13.66 -26.91 -2.35
CA GLN A 125 -14.79 -26.04 -2.07
C GLN A 125 -14.29 -24.65 -1.68
N VAL A 126 -15.04 -23.62 -2.10
CA VAL A 126 -14.86 -22.23 -1.70
C VAL A 126 -16.06 -21.82 -0.85
N VAL A 127 -15.81 -21.36 0.37
CA VAL A 127 -16.85 -20.85 1.27
C VAL A 127 -16.69 -19.34 1.41
N ILE A 128 -17.76 -18.59 1.11
CA ILE A 128 -17.84 -17.13 1.26
C ILE A 128 -18.91 -16.84 2.32
N GLU A 129 -18.53 -16.20 3.42
CA GLU A 129 -19.45 -15.83 4.50
C GLU A 129 -19.59 -14.31 4.63
N GLY A 130 -20.83 -13.84 4.77
CA GLY A 130 -21.17 -12.45 5.02
C GLY A 130 -22.18 -12.36 6.15
N LYS A 131 -21.90 -11.54 7.17
CA LYS A 131 -22.80 -11.41 8.34
C LYS A 131 -24.16 -10.83 7.96
N ASP A 132 -24.16 -9.84 7.06
CA ASP A 132 -25.38 -9.12 6.65
C ASP A 132 -25.80 -9.42 5.22
N GLU A 133 -24.85 -9.42 4.29
CA GLU A 133 -25.09 -9.57 2.86
C GLU A 133 -23.86 -10.11 2.15
N ILE A 134 -24.07 -10.92 1.11
CA ILE A 134 -23.05 -11.34 0.14
C ILE A 134 -23.53 -10.88 -1.23
N VAL A 135 -22.72 -10.09 -1.94
CA VAL A 135 -23.02 -9.60 -3.28
C VAL A 135 -21.93 -10.04 -4.25
N LEU A 136 -22.31 -10.81 -5.27
CA LEU A 136 -21.47 -11.13 -6.42
C LEU A 136 -21.92 -10.21 -7.57
N GLN A 137 -21.11 -9.20 -7.91
CA GLN A 137 -21.47 -8.18 -8.90
C GLN A 137 -20.50 -8.15 -10.09
N CYS A 138 -21.05 -8.04 -11.30
CA CYS A 138 -20.32 -7.81 -12.53
C CYS A 138 -21.11 -6.81 -13.39
N GLY A 139 -20.63 -5.56 -13.45
CA GLY A 139 -21.33 -4.48 -14.15
C GLY A 139 -22.77 -4.28 -13.63
N GLN A 140 -23.75 -4.46 -14.53
CA GLN A 140 -25.19 -4.33 -14.24
C GLN A 140 -25.84 -5.60 -13.68
N ALA A 141 -25.09 -6.71 -13.60
CA ALA A 141 -25.57 -7.97 -13.06
C ALA A 141 -25.12 -8.17 -11.61
N SER A 142 -26.00 -8.73 -10.78
CA SER A 142 -25.68 -9.05 -9.37
C SER A 142 -26.45 -10.26 -8.86
N ILE A 143 -25.79 -11.09 -8.06
CA ILE A 143 -26.43 -12.10 -7.19
C ILE A 143 -26.21 -11.67 -5.74
N THR A 144 -27.30 -11.44 -5.00
CA THR A 144 -27.27 -10.96 -3.63
C THR A 144 -27.95 -11.95 -2.69
N LEU A 145 -27.23 -12.42 -1.68
CA LEU A 145 -27.74 -13.21 -0.56
C LEU A 145 -27.77 -12.34 0.70
N ARG A 146 -28.94 -12.23 1.35
CA ARG A 146 -29.12 -11.43 2.58
C ARG A 146 -29.23 -12.33 3.81
N ARG A 147 -28.90 -11.80 4.99
CA ARG A 147 -29.03 -12.47 6.31
C ARG A 147 -30.41 -13.10 6.56
N ASN A 148 -31.49 -12.53 6.00
CA ASN A 148 -32.84 -13.07 6.15
C ASN A 148 -33.17 -14.24 5.20
N GLY A 149 -32.17 -14.75 4.46
CA GLY A 149 -32.32 -15.84 3.50
C GLY A 149 -32.85 -15.43 2.14
N LYS A 150 -33.09 -14.14 1.88
CA LYS A 150 -33.53 -13.66 0.56
C LYS A 150 -32.36 -13.71 -0.43
N VAL A 151 -32.59 -14.38 -1.56
CA VAL A 151 -31.69 -14.38 -2.72
C VAL A 151 -32.30 -13.51 -3.82
N ILE A 152 -31.51 -12.60 -4.38
CA ILE A 152 -31.92 -11.70 -5.46
C ILE A 152 -30.94 -11.86 -6.62
N ILE A 153 -31.44 -12.20 -7.81
CA ILE A 153 -30.66 -12.27 -9.04
C ILE A 153 -31.13 -11.11 -9.93
N LYS A 154 -30.21 -10.22 -10.29
CA LYS A 154 -30.45 -9.08 -11.19
C LYS A 154 -29.52 -9.18 -12.39
N GLY A 155 -30.06 -8.84 -13.55
CA GLY A 155 -29.31 -8.72 -14.80
C GLY A 155 -30.26 -8.39 -15.94
N THR A 156 -29.71 -7.94 -17.06
CA THR A 156 -30.48 -7.68 -18.29
C THR A 156 -31.07 -8.96 -18.87
N TYR A 157 -30.38 -10.08 -18.70
CA TYR A 157 -30.81 -11.41 -19.12
C TYR A 157 -30.37 -12.43 -18.08
N ILE A 158 -31.25 -13.39 -17.75
CA ILE A 158 -30.94 -14.50 -16.84
C ILE A 158 -31.17 -15.80 -17.61
N GLU A 159 -30.08 -16.49 -17.93
CA GLU A 159 -30.13 -17.81 -18.53
C GLU A 159 -29.88 -18.86 -17.45
N THR A 160 -30.76 -19.85 -17.37
CA THR A 160 -30.57 -21.00 -16.47
C THR A 160 -30.47 -22.27 -17.30
N HIS A 161 -29.28 -22.85 -17.35
CA HIS A 161 -29.02 -24.11 -18.04
C HIS A 161 -28.84 -25.25 -17.02
N SER A 162 -29.45 -26.40 -17.28
CA SER A 162 -29.33 -27.60 -16.45
C SER A 162 -29.46 -28.82 -17.34
N GLU A 163 -28.51 -29.76 -17.23
CA GLU A 163 -28.59 -31.06 -17.90
C GLU A 163 -29.67 -31.97 -17.28
N GLY A 164 -29.99 -31.74 -16.01
CA GLY A 164 -31.06 -32.42 -15.27
C GLY A 164 -32.30 -31.54 -15.09
N VAL A 165 -33.18 -31.94 -14.16
CA VAL A 165 -34.39 -31.18 -13.85
C VAL A 165 -34.08 -29.92 -13.04
N ASN A 166 -34.58 -28.77 -13.50
CA ASN A 166 -34.62 -27.57 -12.67
C ASN A 166 -35.91 -27.56 -11.85
N ARG A 167 -35.79 -27.68 -10.52
CA ARG A 167 -36.93 -27.85 -9.62
C ARG A 167 -37.19 -26.57 -8.83
N ILE A 168 -38.28 -25.89 -9.16
CA ILE A 168 -38.76 -24.70 -8.44
C ILE A 168 -39.88 -25.12 -7.49
N LYS A 169 -39.77 -24.78 -6.21
CA LYS A 169 -40.78 -25.03 -5.17
C LYS A 169 -41.04 -23.74 -4.41
N GLY A 170 -42.30 -23.34 -4.31
CA GLY A 170 -42.71 -22.17 -3.55
C GLY A 170 -44.23 -22.14 -3.39
N GLY A 171 -44.73 -21.43 -2.36
CA GLY A 171 -46.17 -21.27 -2.14
C GLY A 171 -46.88 -20.48 -3.25
N SER A 172 -46.13 -19.71 -4.03
CA SER A 172 -46.56 -19.09 -5.28
C SER A 172 -45.36 -18.82 -6.18
N VAL A 173 -45.56 -18.91 -7.49
CA VAL A 173 -44.58 -18.50 -8.50
C VAL A 173 -45.28 -17.49 -9.39
N HIS A 174 -44.73 -16.28 -9.46
CA HIS A 174 -45.26 -15.21 -10.29
C HIS A 174 -44.41 -15.10 -11.55
N PHE A 175 -45.05 -15.27 -12.70
CA PHE A 175 -44.49 -14.98 -14.00
C PHE A 175 -45.28 -13.80 -14.58
N ASN A 176 -44.58 -12.84 -15.19
CA ASN A 176 -45.18 -11.71 -15.90
C ASN A 176 -44.68 -11.69 -17.33
#